data_AF-A0A3C1C2U3-F1
#
_entry.id   AF-A0A3C1C2U3-F1
#
_cell.length_a   1.000
_cell.length_b   1.000
_cell.length_c   1.000
_cell.angle_alpha   90.00
_cell.angle_beta   90.00
_cell.angle_gamma   90.00
#
_symmetry.space_group_name_H-M   'P 1'
#
loop_
_entity.id
_entity.type
_entity.pdbx_description
1 polymer ?
#
loop_
_entity_poly.entity_id
_entity_poly.type
_entity_poly.pdbx_seq_one_letter_code
_entity_poly.pdbx_strand_id
1 'polypeptide(L)'
;MNAQWKLFAVAGLLAWLVSGCATTVEYGDATSGKPISTDFGSSDLQQIAATMVDSMLMDDVLQEISGDGPPLLVVDKVKNKTTQHIDTESVTDSIRTKLIRSRKFSFQDRTTEAALSEELAYQQAAAKDPVASGQQDAPRYMLTSNLSEIEQTQGRLKDVYYKFTMSLRDLKSGRLLWADEKEIRKQKTKSVFGG
;
A
#
# COMPACT_ATOMS: atom_id res chain seq x y z
N MET A 1 -63.77 45.11 -16.41
CA MET A 1 -63.07 44.72 -15.16
C MET A 1 -63.47 43.26 -14.91
N ASN A 2 -62.71 42.19 -15.20
CA ASN A 2 -61.36 41.84 -14.75
C ASN A 2 -60.78 40.72 -15.64
N ALA A 3 -60.07 41.07 -16.73
CA ALA A 3 -59.43 40.10 -17.62
C ALA A 3 -57.91 40.30 -17.78
N GLN A 4 -57.27 41.01 -16.84
CA GLN A 4 -55.84 41.32 -16.91
C GLN A 4 -54.97 40.65 -15.83
N TRP A 5 -55.55 39.87 -14.91
CA TRP A 5 -54.76 39.24 -13.85
C TRP A 5 -54.23 37.84 -14.18
N LYS A 6 -54.72 37.18 -15.24
CA LYS A 6 -54.29 35.81 -15.59
C LYS A 6 -52.98 35.74 -16.37
N LEU A 7 -52.46 36.87 -16.87
CA LEU A 7 -51.25 36.92 -17.70
C LEU A 7 -49.95 37.06 -16.89
N PHE A 8 -50.01 37.43 -15.61
CA PHE A 8 -48.82 37.50 -14.74
C PHE A 8 -48.50 36.17 -14.03
N ALA A 9 -49.37 35.16 -14.13
CA ALA A 9 -49.17 33.87 -13.45
C ALA A 9 -48.31 32.87 -14.25
N VAL A 10 -47.94 33.17 -15.51
CA VAL A 10 -47.22 32.22 -16.38
C VAL A 10 -45.73 32.58 -16.55
N ALA A 11 -45.32 33.81 -16.21
CA ALA A 11 -43.93 34.27 -16.37
C ALA A 11 -43.02 33.97 -15.15
N GLY A 12 -43.57 33.50 -14.02
CA GLY A 12 -42.81 33.27 -12.78
C GLY A 12 -42.31 31.83 -12.56
N LEU A 13 -42.63 30.88 -13.45
CA LEU A 13 -42.41 29.45 -13.19
C LEU A 13 -41.23 28.83 -13.96
N LEU A 14 -40.44 29.62 -14.71
CA LEU A 14 -39.45 29.11 -15.67
C LEU A 14 -37.99 29.49 -15.38
N ALA A 15 -37.64 29.78 -14.12
CA ALA A 15 -36.29 30.26 -13.75
C ALA A 15 -35.56 29.37 -12.72
N TRP A 16 -36.01 28.14 -12.46
CA TRP A 16 -35.43 27.26 -11.42
C TRP A 16 -34.89 25.91 -11.97
N LEU A 17 -34.42 25.87 -13.23
CA LEU A 17 -33.91 24.63 -13.84
C LEU A 17 -32.46 24.68 -14.32
N VAL A 18 -31.61 25.51 -13.71
CA VAL A 18 -30.17 25.48 -13.97
C VAL A 18 -29.38 25.42 -12.66
N SER A 19 -29.66 24.42 -11.83
CA SER A 19 -28.66 23.91 -10.88
C SER A 19 -27.86 22.82 -11.59
N GLY A 20 -26.83 23.23 -12.33
CA GLY A 20 -25.85 22.30 -12.88
C GLY A 20 -25.20 21.54 -11.73
N CYS A 21 -25.35 20.21 -11.71
CA CYS A 21 -24.47 19.34 -10.94
C CYS A 21 -23.06 19.46 -11.55
N ALA A 22 -22.30 20.44 -11.10
CA ALA A 22 -20.87 20.43 -11.25
C ALA A 22 -20.35 19.24 -10.43
N THR A 23 -20.03 18.13 -11.09
CA THR A 23 -19.19 17.08 -10.53
C THR A 23 -17.80 17.69 -10.33
N THR A 24 -17.57 18.30 -9.17
CA THR A 24 -16.23 18.65 -8.72
C THR A 24 -15.48 17.36 -8.44
N VAL A 25 -14.57 16.99 -9.34
CA VAL A 25 -13.56 15.96 -9.10
C VAL A 25 -12.54 16.59 -8.16
N GLU A 26 -12.79 16.44 -6.87
CA GLU A 26 -11.85 16.76 -5.81
C GLU A 26 -10.76 15.68 -5.85
N TYR A 27 -9.58 16.02 -6.37
CA TYR A 27 -8.40 15.16 -6.21
C TYR A 27 -8.07 15.13 -4.72
N GLY A 28 -8.58 14.09 -4.04
CA GLY A 28 -8.24 13.82 -2.65
C GLY A 28 -6.74 13.64 -2.54
N ASP A 29 -6.16 14.25 -1.50
CA ASP A 29 -4.79 13.96 -1.09
C ASP A 29 -4.67 12.44 -0.90
N ALA A 30 -3.54 11.83 -1.26
CA ALA A 30 -3.35 10.37 -1.22
C ALA A 30 -3.53 9.78 0.20
N THR A 31 -3.66 10.65 1.20
CA THR A 31 -3.92 10.34 2.61
C THR A 31 -5.36 10.63 3.07
N SER A 32 -6.21 11.31 2.28
CA SER A 32 -7.58 11.67 2.66
C SER A 32 -8.60 10.65 2.14
N GLY A 33 -8.67 9.48 2.78
CA GLY A 33 -9.73 8.50 2.54
C GLY A 33 -11.05 8.94 3.19
N LYS A 34 -11.93 9.66 2.48
CA LYS A 34 -13.36 9.67 2.84
C LYS A 34 -13.89 8.23 2.66
N PRO A 35 -14.49 7.59 3.67
CA PRO A 35 -14.94 6.20 3.55
C PRO A 35 -16.24 6.17 2.74
N ILE A 36 -16.14 6.05 1.42
CA ILE A 36 -17.31 5.84 0.55
C ILE A 36 -17.67 4.34 0.46
N SER A 37 -16.81 3.44 0.96
CA SER A 37 -17.17 2.02 1.14
C SER A 37 -16.53 1.43 2.40
N THR A 38 -17.06 0.29 2.84
CA THR A 38 -16.49 -0.53 3.92
C THR A 38 -15.29 -1.37 3.48
N ASP A 39 -14.84 -1.19 2.24
CA ASP A 39 -13.73 -1.93 1.69
C ASP A 39 -12.43 -1.48 2.37
N PHE A 40 -11.51 -2.41 2.53
CA PHE A 40 -10.21 -2.10 3.08
C PHE A 40 -9.41 -1.39 1.99
N GLY A 41 -9.31 -0.07 2.11
CA GLY A 41 -8.71 0.78 1.09
C GLY A 41 -7.19 0.64 1.01
N SER A 42 -6.64 0.97 -0.16
CA SER A 42 -5.19 1.04 -0.38
C SER A 42 -4.50 1.99 0.59
N SER A 43 -5.16 3.08 1.00
CA SER A 43 -4.64 4.05 1.97
C SER A 43 -4.45 3.46 3.38
N ASP A 44 -5.39 2.64 3.86
CA ASP A 44 -5.31 2.01 5.18
C ASP A 44 -4.12 1.05 5.24
N LEU A 45 -3.98 0.24 4.19
CA LEU A 45 -2.88 -0.71 4.07
C LEU A 45 -1.52 -0.01 3.97
N GLN A 46 -1.44 1.08 3.20
CA GLN A 46 -0.23 1.88 3.08
C GLN A 46 0.19 2.50 4.43
N GLN A 47 -0.77 3.02 5.20
CA GLN A 47 -0.48 3.58 6.54
C GLN A 47 -0.03 2.51 7.53
N ILE A 48 -0.70 1.35 7.53
CA ILE A 48 -0.28 0.21 8.36
C ILE A 48 1.13 -0.21 7.96
N ALA A 49 1.38 -0.48 6.68
CA ALA A 49 2.69 -0.89 6.19
C ALA A 49 3.78 0.13 6.55
N ALA A 50 3.50 1.43 6.43
CA ALA A 50 4.42 2.49 6.83
C ALA A 50 4.74 2.44 8.33
N THR A 51 3.73 2.24 9.18
CA THR A 51 3.89 2.12 10.64
C THR A 51 4.71 0.88 11.01
N MET A 52 4.46 -0.24 10.33
CA MET A 52 5.17 -1.50 10.54
C MET A 52 6.64 -1.39 10.16
N VAL A 53 6.93 -0.70 9.05
CA VAL A 53 8.31 -0.39 8.65
C VAL A 53 8.98 0.50 9.68
N ASP A 54 8.28 1.53 10.19
CA ASP A 54 8.84 2.39 11.24
C ASP A 54 9.14 1.62 12.52
N SER A 55 8.24 0.72 12.94
CA SER A 55 8.44 -0.19 14.08
C SER A 55 9.72 -1.01 13.91
N MET A 56 9.91 -1.65 12.76
CA MET A 56 11.15 -2.38 12.46
C MET A 56 12.38 -1.48 12.43
N LEU A 57 12.26 -0.26 11.89
CA LEU A 57 13.37 0.70 11.79
C LEU A 57 13.82 1.25 13.15
N MET A 58 12.94 1.22 14.15
CA MET A 58 13.20 1.64 15.52
C MET A 58 13.68 0.51 16.43
N ASP A 59 13.51 -0.74 16.02
CA ASP A 59 13.89 -1.91 16.81
C ASP A 59 15.42 -2.09 16.90
N ASP A 60 15.90 -2.49 18.07
CA ASP A 60 17.33 -2.69 18.36
C ASP A 60 17.97 -3.80 17.52
N VAL A 61 17.17 -4.73 17.00
CA VAL A 61 17.60 -5.78 16.06
C VAL A 61 18.39 -5.21 14.87
N LEU A 62 18.09 -3.96 14.45
CA LEU A 62 18.82 -3.34 13.35
C LEU A 62 20.28 -3.08 13.69
N GLN A 63 20.57 -2.74 14.94
CA GLN A 63 21.95 -2.54 15.38
C GLN A 63 22.73 -3.86 15.32
N GLU A 64 22.09 -4.97 15.67
CA GLU A 64 22.69 -6.31 15.64
C GLU A 64 23.00 -6.79 14.22
N ILE A 65 22.12 -6.51 13.26
CA ILE A 65 22.27 -7.00 11.88
C ILE A 65 23.09 -6.07 10.97
N SER A 66 23.27 -4.80 11.35
CA SER A 66 23.98 -3.79 10.55
C SER A 66 25.47 -3.66 10.86
N GLY A 67 26.07 -4.56 11.66
CA GLY A 67 27.45 -4.44 12.16
C GLY A 67 28.52 -4.11 11.09
N ASP A 68 28.46 -4.76 9.93
CA ASP A 68 29.42 -4.57 8.82
C ASP A 68 28.92 -3.60 7.73
N GLY A 69 27.77 -2.95 7.97
CA GLY A 69 27.09 -2.08 7.00
C GLY A 69 25.64 -2.51 6.70
N PRO A 70 24.94 -1.80 5.80
CA PRO A 70 23.54 -2.07 5.48
C PRO A 70 23.38 -3.46 4.85
N PRO A 71 22.70 -4.43 5.52
CA PRO A 71 22.65 -5.79 5.02
C PRO A 71 21.72 -5.92 3.82
N LEU A 72 22.01 -6.89 2.96
CA LEU A 72 21.21 -7.17 1.78
C LEU A 72 19.86 -7.80 2.16
N LEU A 73 18.77 -7.08 1.86
CA LEU A 73 17.40 -7.44 2.19
C LEU A 73 16.58 -7.77 0.93
N VAL A 74 15.81 -8.85 1.01
CA VAL A 74 14.72 -9.13 0.06
C VAL A 74 13.38 -8.85 0.75
N VAL A 75 12.50 -8.16 0.04
CA VAL A 75 11.11 -7.94 0.47
C VAL A 75 10.23 -8.87 -0.37
N ASP A 76 9.58 -9.82 0.28
CA ASP A 76 8.59 -10.70 -0.35
C ASP A 76 7.29 -9.93 -0.62
N LYS A 77 6.55 -10.34 -1.64
CA LYS A 77 5.25 -9.74 -1.96
C LYS A 77 4.29 -9.95 -0.78
N VAL A 78 3.58 -8.89 -0.40
CA VAL A 78 2.56 -8.98 0.66
C VAL A 78 1.54 -10.05 0.28
N LYS A 79 1.36 -11.05 1.14
CA LYS A 79 0.41 -12.15 0.90
C LYS A 79 -1.00 -11.72 1.27
N ASN A 80 -1.89 -11.66 0.29
CA ASN A 80 -3.31 -11.41 0.50
C ASN A 80 -4.03 -12.70 0.93
N LYS A 81 -4.54 -12.72 2.15
CA LYS A 81 -5.38 -13.78 2.73
C LYS A 81 -6.78 -13.24 3.08
N THR A 82 -7.20 -12.18 2.42
CA THR A 82 -8.55 -11.61 2.54
C THR A 82 -9.43 -12.10 1.40
N THR A 83 -10.74 -11.85 1.50
CA THR A 83 -11.67 -12.13 0.40
C THR A 83 -11.68 -11.04 -0.67
N GLN A 84 -11.00 -9.91 -0.43
CA GLN A 84 -10.97 -8.75 -1.32
C GLN A 84 -9.78 -8.78 -2.28
N HIS A 85 -9.97 -8.21 -3.47
CA HIS A 85 -8.87 -7.93 -4.39
C HIS A 85 -8.12 -6.66 -3.94
N ILE A 86 -6.98 -6.87 -3.31
CA ILE A 86 -6.12 -5.81 -2.78
C ILE A 86 -4.85 -5.74 -3.63
N ASP A 87 -4.47 -4.53 -4.05
CA ASP A 87 -3.20 -4.26 -4.71
C ASP A 87 -2.04 -4.36 -3.70
N THR A 88 -1.61 -5.60 -3.47
CA THR A 88 -0.48 -5.93 -2.61
C THR A 88 0.87 -5.56 -3.23
N GLU A 89 0.92 -5.31 -4.53
CA GLU A 89 2.14 -4.94 -5.25
C GLU A 89 2.52 -3.51 -4.92
N SER A 90 1.57 -2.57 -5.07
CA SER A 90 1.76 -1.16 -4.69
C SER A 90 2.21 -1.00 -3.23
N VAL A 91 1.69 -1.83 -2.33
CA VAL A 91 2.07 -1.81 -0.91
C VAL A 91 3.46 -2.39 -0.70
N THR A 92 3.80 -3.48 -1.39
CA THR A 92 5.16 -4.05 -1.36
C THR A 92 6.19 -3.03 -1.87
N ASP A 93 5.87 -2.32 -2.94
CA ASP A 93 6.73 -1.27 -3.50
C ASP A 93 6.89 -0.08 -2.55
N SER A 94 5.82 0.29 -1.85
CA SER A 94 5.86 1.34 -0.82
C SER A 94 6.77 0.93 0.35
N ILE A 95 6.66 -0.31 0.84
CA ILE A 95 7.54 -0.88 1.86
C ILE A 95 9.00 -0.84 1.39
N ARG A 96 9.27 -1.37 0.19
CA ARG A 96 10.61 -1.41 -0.41
C ARG A 96 11.21 -0.01 -0.54
N THR A 97 10.43 0.93 -1.08
CA THR A 97 10.85 2.33 -1.26
C THR A 97 11.20 2.98 0.08
N LYS A 98 10.37 2.79 1.11
CA LYS A 98 10.63 3.34 2.45
C LYS A 98 11.91 2.77 3.06
N LEU A 99 12.14 1.47 2.90
CA LEU A 99 13.36 0.81 3.39
C LEU A 99 14.61 1.26 2.63
N ILE A 100 14.55 1.41 1.30
CA ILE A 100 15.65 2.00 0.50
C ILE A 100 15.96 3.41 1.00
N ARG A 101 14.93 4.25 1.21
CA ARG A 101 15.08 5.62 1.71
C ARG A 101 15.69 5.69 3.11
N SER A 102 15.49 4.67 3.94
CA SER A 102 16.08 4.60 5.28
C SER A 102 17.60 4.46 5.27
N ARG A 103 18.19 3.97 4.16
CA ARG A 103 19.62 3.61 4.01
C ARG A 103 20.13 2.58 5.03
N LYS A 104 19.23 1.96 5.81
CA LYS A 104 19.59 0.91 6.77
C LYS A 104 19.74 -0.47 6.13
N PHE A 105 19.32 -0.63 4.88
CA PHE A 105 19.39 -1.89 4.12
C PHE A 105 19.92 -1.65 2.71
N SER A 106 20.56 -2.68 2.16
CA SER A 106 20.93 -2.76 0.75
C SER A 106 19.90 -3.62 0.00
N PHE A 107 19.67 -3.32 -1.27
CA PHE A 107 18.73 -4.05 -2.11
C PHE A 107 19.40 -4.42 -3.42
N GLN A 108 19.14 -5.65 -3.88
CA GLN A 108 19.51 -6.03 -5.22
C GLN A 108 18.46 -5.51 -6.20
N ASP A 109 18.93 -4.87 -7.27
CA ASP A 109 18.09 -4.55 -8.40
C ASP A 109 17.82 -5.84 -9.19
N ARG A 110 16.55 -6.25 -9.22
CA ARG A 110 16.09 -7.43 -9.98
C ARG A 110 15.44 -7.03 -11.31
N THR A 111 15.24 -5.73 -11.53
CA THR A 111 14.54 -5.18 -12.71
C THR A 111 15.48 -4.88 -13.86
N THR A 112 16.79 -4.84 -13.63
CA THR A 112 17.77 -4.37 -14.60
C THR A 112 18.51 -5.46 -15.37
N GLU A 113 18.22 -6.76 -15.18
CA GLU A 113 19.03 -7.83 -15.78
C GLU A 113 19.17 -7.73 -17.31
N ALA A 114 18.20 -7.20 -18.06
CA ALA A 114 18.31 -7.06 -19.52
C ALA A 114 19.07 -5.80 -19.97
N ALA A 115 18.63 -4.60 -19.54
CA ALA A 115 19.24 -3.35 -19.98
C ALA A 115 20.61 -3.08 -19.34
N LEU A 116 20.80 -3.50 -18.08
CA LEU A 116 22.11 -3.41 -17.41
C LEU A 116 23.07 -4.47 -17.92
N SER A 117 22.62 -5.66 -18.33
CA SER A 117 23.53 -6.63 -18.97
C SER A 117 24.01 -6.14 -20.33
N GLU A 118 23.16 -5.47 -21.11
CA GLU A 118 23.55 -4.85 -22.38
C GLU A 118 24.57 -3.71 -22.18
N GLU A 119 24.33 -2.81 -21.23
CA GLU A 119 25.27 -1.74 -20.87
C GLU A 119 26.58 -2.29 -20.27
N LEU A 120 26.51 -3.29 -19.38
CA LEU A 120 27.70 -3.96 -18.84
C LEU A 120 28.47 -4.68 -19.94
N ALA A 121 27.80 -5.34 -20.89
CA ALA A 121 28.46 -5.98 -22.03
C ALA A 121 29.13 -4.95 -22.94
N TYR A 122 28.51 -3.79 -23.16
CA TYR A 122 29.09 -2.67 -23.90
C TYR A 122 30.32 -2.10 -23.18
N GLN A 123 30.23 -1.90 -21.85
CA GLN A 123 31.37 -1.42 -21.05
C GLN A 123 32.49 -2.46 -20.94
N GLN A 124 32.19 -3.76 -20.87
CA GLN A 124 33.19 -4.84 -20.93
C GLN A 124 33.87 -4.94 -22.30
N ALA A 125 33.15 -4.62 -23.38
CA ALA A 125 33.74 -4.54 -24.72
C ALA A 125 34.62 -3.27 -24.88
N ALA A 126 34.30 -2.18 -24.18
CA ALA A 126 35.02 -0.91 -24.25
C ALA A 126 36.19 -0.78 -23.24
N ALA A 127 36.09 -1.40 -22.07
CA ALA A 127 37.10 -1.40 -21.03
C ALA A 127 37.87 -2.74 -21.02
N LYS A 128 39.20 -2.71 -21.05
CA LYS A 128 40.07 -3.88 -20.82
C LYS A 128 40.09 -4.33 -19.35
N ASP A 129 39.02 -4.10 -18.62
CA ASP A 129 38.90 -4.44 -17.21
C ASP A 129 37.63 -5.29 -17.04
N PRO A 130 37.75 -6.60 -16.77
CA PRO A 130 36.60 -7.43 -16.55
C PRO A 130 35.99 -7.04 -15.19
N VAL A 131 35.02 -6.12 -15.19
CA VAL A 131 34.12 -5.96 -14.06
C VAL A 131 33.52 -7.35 -13.82
N ALA A 132 33.95 -7.96 -12.72
CA ALA A 132 33.77 -9.37 -12.43
C ALA A 132 32.28 -9.76 -12.56
N SER A 133 31.95 -10.41 -13.66
CA SER A 133 30.72 -11.17 -13.78
C SER A 133 30.76 -12.26 -12.72
N GLY A 134 29.91 -12.20 -11.69
CA GLY A 134 29.59 -13.39 -10.90
C GLY A 134 29.61 -13.31 -9.37
N GLN A 135 29.58 -12.14 -8.73
CA GLN A 135 29.22 -12.09 -7.30
C GLN A 135 27.97 -11.22 -7.12
N GLN A 136 26.83 -11.77 -7.52
CA GLN A 136 25.57 -11.32 -6.96
C GLN A 136 25.58 -11.74 -5.48
N ASP A 137 25.80 -10.78 -4.58
CA ASP A 137 25.70 -11.03 -3.15
C ASP A 137 24.35 -11.69 -2.85
N ALA A 138 24.38 -12.83 -2.16
CA ALA A 138 23.17 -13.52 -1.77
C ALA A 138 22.45 -12.72 -0.67
N PRO A 139 21.12 -12.52 -0.75
CA PRO A 139 20.37 -11.85 0.29
C PRO A 139 20.59 -12.50 1.65
N ARG A 140 20.88 -11.71 2.68
CA ARG A 140 21.09 -12.21 4.05
C ARG A 140 19.79 -12.28 4.82
N TYR A 141 18.89 -11.33 4.58
CA TYR A 141 17.62 -11.23 5.28
C TYR A 141 16.44 -11.21 4.31
N MET A 142 15.28 -11.67 4.80
CA MET A 142 14.02 -11.61 4.09
C MET A 142 12.93 -11.01 4.97
N LEU A 143 12.25 -10.00 4.45
CA LEU A 143 11.06 -9.41 5.03
C LEU A 143 9.83 -10.07 4.40
N THR A 144 8.95 -10.64 5.22
CA THR A 144 7.70 -11.24 4.76
C THR A 144 6.52 -10.54 5.41
N SER A 145 5.44 -10.38 4.64
CA SER A 145 4.24 -9.67 5.08
C SER A 145 2.98 -10.44 4.70
N ASN A 146 1.96 -10.41 5.56
CA ASN A 146 0.68 -11.06 5.33
C ASN A 146 -0.46 -10.14 5.77
N LEU A 147 -1.52 -10.07 4.97
CA LEU A 147 -2.77 -9.42 5.33
C LEU A 147 -3.88 -10.47 5.40
N SER A 148 -4.51 -10.63 6.55
CA SER A 148 -5.64 -11.55 6.78
C SER A 148 -6.90 -10.82 7.18
N GLU A 149 -8.04 -11.43 6.86
CA GLU A 149 -9.39 -10.93 7.18
C GLU A 149 -10.18 -12.01 7.91
N ILE A 150 -10.94 -11.61 8.92
CA ILE A 150 -11.96 -12.43 9.58
C ILE A 150 -13.27 -11.65 9.54
N GLU A 151 -14.23 -12.16 8.79
CA GLU A 151 -15.58 -11.59 8.71
C GLU A 151 -16.56 -12.38 9.58
N GLN A 152 -17.33 -11.67 10.39
CA GLN A 152 -18.44 -12.21 11.17
C GLN A 152 -19.71 -11.44 10.85
N THR A 153 -20.79 -12.15 10.55
CA THR A 153 -22.10 -11.55 10.32
C THR A 153 -23.10 -12.07 11.35
N GLN A 154 -23.74 -11.17 12.09
CA GLN A 154 -24.82 -11.49 13.03
C GLN A 154 -26.04 -10.59 12.74
N GLY A 155 -27.06 -11.18 12.12
CA GLY A 155 -28.26 -10.45 11.70
C GLY A 155 -27.93 -9.34 10.71
N ARG A 156 -27.96 -8.08 11.18
CA ARG A 156 -27.67 -6.87 10.39
C ARG A 156 -26.29 -6.27 10.65
N LEU A 157 -25.58 -6.78 11.64
CA LEU A 157 -24.22 -6.38 11.97
C LEU A 157 -23.25 -7.23 11.16
N LYS A 158 -22.39 -6.56 10.38
CA LYS A 158 -21.21 -7.13 9.76
C LYS A 158 -20.00 -6.57 10.49
N ASP A 159 -19.20 -7.45 11.07
CA ASP A 159 -17.95 -7.16 11.75
C ASP A 159 -16.81 -7.72 10.92
N VAL A 160 -15.84 -6.88 10.57
CA VAL A 160 -14.71 -7.26 9.75
C VAL A 160 -13.43 -6.88 10.47
N TYR A 161 -12.64 -7.89 10.79
CA TYR A 161 -11.35 -7.76 11.43
C TYR A 161 -10.25 -8.01 10.41
N TYR A 162 -9.28 -7.10 10.35
CA TYR A 162 -8.07 -7.22 9.56
C TYR A 162 -6.86 -7.34 10.48
N LYS A 163 -5.92 -8.18 10.06
CA LYS A 163 -4.60 -8.26 10.68
C LYS A 163 -3.51 -8.23 9.62
N PHE A 164 -2.58 -7.29 9.79
CA PHE A 164 -1.35 -7.23 9.02
C PHE A 164 -0.20 -7.69 9.90
N THR A 165 0.57 -8.68 9.43
CA THR A 165 1.72 -9.22 10.15
C THR A 165 2.95 -9.09 9.27
N MET A 166 4.04 -8.58 9.83
CA MET A 166 5.33 -8.45 9.15
C MET A 166 6.43 -9.12 9.97
N SER A 167 7.39 -9.78 9.31
CA SER A 167 8.50 -10.43 10.01
C SER A 167 9.79 -10.41 9.19
N LEU A 168 10.90 -10.18 9.89
CA LEU A 168 12.26 -10.21 9.37
C LEU A 168 12.93 -11.54 9.74
N ARG A 169 13.42 -12.25 8.74
CA ARG A 169 14.09 -13.54 8.87
C ARG A 169 15.54 -13.46 8.43
N ASP A 170 16.43 -14.09 9.18
CA ASP A 170 17.79 -14.44 8.74
C ASP A 170 17.73 -15.67 7.83
N LEU A 171 18.13 -15.53 6.56
CA LEU A 171 18.10 -16.61 5.58
C LEU A 171 19.18 -17.66 5.82
N LYS A 172 20.27 -17.31 6.50
CA LYS A 172 21.37 -18.24 6.82
C LYS A 172 21.01 -19.14 7.99
N SER A 173 20.48 -18.56 9.07
CA SER A 173 20.13 -19.33 10.28
C SER A 173 18.67 -19.79 10.33
N GLY A 174 17.80 -19.24 9.48
CA GLY A 174 16.36 -19.50 9.48
C GLY A 174 15.61 -18.81 10.62
N ARG A 175 16.27 -18.06 11.50
CA ARG A 175 15.65 -17.43 12.68
C ARG A 175 14.81 -16.22 12.29
N LEU A 176 13.69 -16.04 12.99
CA LEU A 176 12.94 -14.78 12.99
C LEU A 176 13.62 -13.83 13.96
N LEU A 177 14.05 -12.68 13.45
CA LEU A 177 14.77 -11.68 14.22
C LEU A 177 13.85 -10.57 14.72
N TRP A 178 12.81 -10.28 13.94
CA TRP A 178 11.81 -9.28 14.28
C TRP A 178 10.46 -9.70 13.72
N ALA A 179 9.40 -9.39 14.45
CA ALA A 179 8.04 -9.53 13.97
C ALA A 179 7.15 -8.56 14.73
N ASP A 180 6.14 -8.05 14.04
CA ASP A 180 5.12 -7.21 14.63
C ASP A 180 3.80 -7.47 13.92
N GLU A 181 2.70 -7.01 14.50
CA GLU A 181 1.38 -7.06 13.89
C GLU A 181 0.54 -5.82 14.20
N LYS A 182 -0.33 -5.47 13.25
CA LYS A 182 -1.32 -4.41 13.40
C LYS A 182 -2.70 -4.92 13.08
N GLU A 183 -3.63 -4.59 13.96
CA GLU A 183 -5.03 -4.99 13.86
C GLU A 183 -5.92 -3.79 13.56
N ILE A 184 -6.95 -4.02 12.74
CA ILE A 184 -8.01 -3.06 12.47
C ILE A 184 -9.34 -3.79 12.52
N ARG A 185 -10.32 -3.24 13.24
CA ARG A 185 -11.69 -3.76 13.27
C ARG A 185 -12.67 -2.72 12.73
N LYS A 186 -13.49 -3.11 11.77
CA LYS A 186 -14.54 -2.28 11.16
C LYS A 186 -15.90 -2.94 11.37
N GLN A 187 -16.89 -2.18 11.83
CA GLN A 187 -18.26 -2.66 12.02
C GLN A 187 -19.22 -1.88 11.13
N LYS A 188 -20.16 -2.59 10.50
CA LYS A 188 -21.22 -2.03 9.66
C LYS A 188 -22.57 -2.59 10.07
N THR A 189 -23.53 -1.71 10.34
CA THR A 189 -24.93 -2.09 10.55
C THR A 189 -25.73 -1.75 9.30
N LYS A 190 -26.34 -2.74 8.64
CA LYS A 190 -27.25 -2.47 7.49
C LYS A 190 -28.46 -1.67 7.97
N SER A 191 -28.77 -0.50 7.39
CA SER A 191 -29.97 0.31 7.73
C SER A 191 -31.28 -0.40 7.34
N VAL A 192 -32.41 -0.09 8.01
CA VAL A 192 -33.76 -0.62 7.66
C VAL A 192 -34.42 0.21 6.56
N PHE A 193 -33.93 1.43 6.32
CA PHE A 193 -34.58 2.40 5.43
C PHE A 193 -33.59 2.88 4.36
N GLY A 194 -33.98 2.74 3.09
CA GLY A 194 -33.27 3.25 1.92
C GLY A 194 -33.07 2.19 0.84
N GLY A 195 -33.99 2.16 -0.14
CA GLY A 195 -33.77 1.52 -1.45
C GLY A 195 -33.00 2.43 -2.39
#